data_AF-A0A358A490-F1
#
_entry.id   AF-A0A358A490-F1
#
_cell.length_a   1.000
_cell.length_b   1.000
_cell.length_c   1.000
_cell.angle_alpha   90.00
_cell.angle_beta   90.00
_cell.angle_gamma   90.00
#
_symmetry.space_group_name_H-M   'P 1'
#
loop_
_entity.id
_entity.type
_entity.pdbx_description
1 polymer ?
#
loop_
_entity_poly.entity_id
_entity_poly.type
_entity_poly.pdbx_seq_one_letter_code
_entity_poly.pdbx_strand_id
1 'polypeptide(L)' 'MPRKGPATRREIAGDPIYKSVLVTQFVNKILQRGKRSTAER' A
#
# COMPACT_ATOMS: atom_id res chain seq x y z
N MET A 1 12.71 0.83 -12.23
CA MET A 1 13.02 2.27 -12.14
C MET A 1 13.22 2.77 -13.56
N PRO A 2 12.35 3.64 -14.09
CA PRO A 2 12.32 3.84 -15.53
C PRO A 2 13.32 4.91 -15.96
N ARG A 3 14.09 4.58 -17.00
CA ARG A 3 14.93 5.53 -17.74
C ARG A 3 14.23 6.07 -19.00
N LYS A 4 13.13 5.43 -19.45
CA LYS A 4 12.15 5.90 -20.45
C LYS A 4 10.75 5.39 -20.06
N GLY A 5 9.71 6.20 -20.28
CA GLY A 5 8.30 5.86 -20.08
C GLY A 5 7.81 5.89 -18.63
N PRO A 6 6.49 6.05 -18.40
CA PRO A 6 5.93 6.01 -17.04
C PRO A 6 5.97 4.58 -16.48
N ALA A 7 6.28 4.46 -15.20
CA ALA A 7 6.16 3.18 -14.51
C ALA A 7 4.69 2.78 -14.38
N THR A 8 4.37 1.53 -14.66
CA THR A 8 3.03 0.98 -14.46
C THR A 8 2.66 1.03 -12.97
N ARG A 9 1.48 1.56 -12.67
CA ARG A 9 0.96 1.59 -11.30
C ARG A 9 0.56 0.17 -10.90
N ARG A 10 0.92 -0.24 -9.69
CA ARG A 10 0.51 -1.55 -9.14
C ARG A 10 -0.94 -1.47 -8.67
N GLU A 11 -1.71 -2.51 -8.97
CA GLU A 11 -3.03 -2.72 -8.38
C GLU A 11 -2.87 -3.14 -6.91
N ILE A 12 -3.78 -2.65 -6.06
CA ILE A 12 -3.75 -2.87 -4.61
C ILE A 12 -5.12 -3.42 -4.22
N ALA A 13 -5.13 -4.57 -3.54
CA ALA A 13 -6.36 -5.12 -2.97
C ALA A 13 -6.87 -4.23 -1.84
N GLY A 14 -8.19 -4.10 -1.72
CA GLY A 14 -8.82 -3.38 -0.61
C GLY A 14 -8.60 -4.06 0.73
N ASP A 15 -8.68 -3.28 1.79
CA ASP A 15 -8.55 -3.76 3.17
C ASP A 15 -9.64 -4.79 3.52
N PRO A 16 -9.34 -5.89 4.24
CA PRO A 16 -10.33 -6.93 4.54
C PRO A 16 -11.47 -6.48 5.47
N ILE A 17 -11.26 -5.46 6.31
CA ILE A 17 -12.25 -4.97 7.28
C ILE A 17 -13.14 -3.92 6.60
N TYR A 18 -12.51 -2.91 6.01
CA TYR A 18 -13.22 -1.76 5.45
C TYR A 18 -13.51 -1.89 3.95
N LYS A 19 -12.99 -2.93 3.28
CA LYS A 19 -13.06 -3.12 1.81
C LYS A 19 -12.60 -1.90 1.01
N SER A 20 -11.74 -1.10 1.63
CA SER A 20 -11.30 0.19 1.11
C SER A 20 -9.85 0.13 0.70
N VAL A 21 -9.57 0.52 -0.54
CA VAL A 21 -8.20 0.63 -1.06
C VAL A 21 -7.44 1.78 -0.38
N LEU A 22 -8.15 2.82 0.06
CA LEU A 22 -7.53 3.98 0.72
C LEU A 22 -6.94 3.61 2.07
N VAL A 23 -7.60 2.74 2.84
CA VAL A 23 -7.10 2.24 4.12
C VAL A 23 -5.81 1.45 3.91
N THR A 24 -5.79 0.54 2.93
CA THR A 24 -4.57 -0.22 2.58
C THR A 24 -3.44 0.70 2.12
N GLN A 25 -3.74 1.75 1.35
CA GLN A 25 -2.74 2.74 0.95
C GLN A 25 -2.20 3.54 2.13
N PHE A 26 -3.04 3.89 3.10
CA PHE A 26 -2.64 4.58 4.32
C PHE A 26 -1.68 3.72 5.16
N VAL A 27 -2.07 2.47 5.44
CA VAL A 27 -1.24 1.49 6.15
C VAL A 27 0.12 1.32 5.47
N ASN A 28 0.14 1.13 4.14
CA ASN A 28 1.38 0.96 3.39
C ASN A 28 2.32 2.18 3.45
N LYS A 29 1.78 3.39 3.66
CA LYS A 29 2.58 4.62 3.78
C LYS A 29 3.15 4.82 5.18
N ILE A 30 2.44 4.41 6.23
CA ILE A 30 2.91 4.51 7.63
C ILE A 30 3.78 3.32 8.04
N LEU A 31 3.86 2.28 7.19
CA LEU A 31 4.67 1.08 7.40
C LEU A 31 6.15 1.41 7.65
N GLN A 32 6.61 1.15 8.87
CA GLN A 32 8.02 1.31 9.23
C GLN A 32 8.73 -0.05 9.27
N ARG A 33 9.94 -0.10 8.70
CA ARG A 33 10.83 -1.28 8.75
C ARG A 33 10.18 -2.58 8.21
N GLY A 34 9.18 -2.47 7.34
CA GLY A 34 8.44 -3.61 6.78
C GLY A 34 7.48 -4.30 7.76
N LYS A 35 7.21 -3.72 8.93
CA LYS A 35 6.38 -4.35 9.96
C LYS A 35 4.90 -4.03 9.79
N ARG A 36 4.19 -4.90 9.05
CA ARG A 36 2.79 -4.67 8.68
C ARG A 36 1.82 -4.79 9.85
N SER A 37 2.04 -5.75 10.74
CA SER A 37 1.24 -5.94 11.95
C SER A 37 1.24 -4.72 12.88
N THR A 38 2.34 -3.95 12.93
CA THR A 38 2.40 -2.72 13.73
C THR A 38 1.79 -1.50 13.02
N ALA A 39 1.64 -1.56 11.69
CA ALA A 39 1.04 -0.47 10.91
C ALA A 39 -0.49 -0.63 10.76
N GLU A 40 -1.01 -1.84 10.94
CA GLU A 40 -2.45 -2.16 10.90
C GLU A 40 -3.14 -2.05 12.27
N ARG A 41 -2.36 -1.97 13.35
CA ARG A 41 -2.83 -1.91 14.73
C ARG A 41 -2.98 -0.46 15.19
#